data_AF-A0A1F6AXG7-F1
#
_entry.id   AF-A0A1F6AXG7-F1
#
_cell.length_a   1.000
_cell.length_b   1.000
_cell.length_c   1.000
_cell.angle_alpha   90.00
_cell.angle_beta   90.00
_cell.angle_gamma   90.00
#
_symmetry.space_group_name_H-M   'P 1'
#
loop_
_entity.id
_entity.type
_entity.pdbx_description
1 polymer ?
#
loop_
_entity_poly.entity_id
_entity_poly.type
_entity_poly.pdbx_seq_one_letter_code
_entity_poly.pdbx_strand_id
1 'polypeptide(L)'
;MKFPQFTRFFSASILLGSLGALFSLNLFALWQTHPAPAVLGTLTSPWSSTSHETLAHWYWQEGLVDQATRELHIAEQLSVDSTRSSQVLGATSYEALRKQWSSEKQNFVSALSYWQSIEKKYSNYRDAYIMLTVLDYQLGNLNDARAWLARAQTLDPNSPTVQSLTKLLE
;
A
#
# COMPACT_ATOMS: atom_id res chain seq x y z
N MET A 1 -15.06 -53.59 -36.41
CA MET A 1 -15.26 -52.45 -35.49
C MET A 1 -14.21 -51.39 -35.83
N LYS A 2 -14.64 -50.24 -36.38
CA LYS A 2 -13.77 -49.14 -36.80
C LYS A 2 -13.75 -48.10 -35.68
N PHE A 3 -12.56 -47.82 -35.14
CA PHE A 3 -12.36 -46.71 -34.20
C PHE A 3 -12.30 -45.38 -34.96
N PRO A 4 -12.91 -44.30 -34.44
CA PRO A 4 -12.81 -42.98 -35.06
C PRO A 4 -11.39 -42.42 -34.89
N GLN A 5 -10.83 -41.93 -35.99
CA GLN A 5 -9.54 -41.25 -36.01
C GLN A 5 -9.74 -39.80 -35.60
N PHE A 6 -9.22 -39.42 -34.44
CA PHE A 6 -9.11 -38.02 -34.06
C PHE A 6 -7.85 -37.44 -34.72
N THR A 7 -8.03 -36.59 -35.72
CA THR A 7 -6.98 -35.76 -36.31
C THR A 7 -6.35 -34.88 -35.24
N ARG A 8 -5.07 -35.10 -34.97
CA ARG A 8 -4.25 -34.24 -34.12
C ARG A 8 -3.91 -32.96 -34.87
N PHE A 9 -4.59 -31.88 -34.53
CA PHE A 9 -4.15 -30.52 -34.83
C PHE A 9 -4.14 -29.71 -33.54
N PHE A 10 -3.03 -29.77 -32.81
CA PHE A 10 -2.64 -28.68 -31.93
C PHE A 10 -1.29 -28.17 -32.43
N SER A 11 -1.35 -27.12 -33.24
CA SER A 11 -0.19 -26.31 -33.59
C SER A 11 0.35 -25.67 -32.31
N ALA A 12 1.55 -26.08 -31.90
CA ALA A 12 2.31 -25.45 -30.85
C ALA A 12 2.86 -24.10 -31.35
N SER A 13 2.02 -23.06 -31.37
CA SER A 13 2.47 -21.71 -31.75
C SER A 13 1.56 -20.58 -31.24
N ILE A 14 0.97 -20.69 -30.04
CA ILE A 14 0.37 -19.52 -29.36
C ILE A 14 0.58 -19.65 -27.85
N LEU A 15 1.81 -19.42 -27.37
CA LEU A 15 2.11 -19.23 -25.94
C LEU A 15 3.28 -18.25 -25.77
N LEU A 16 3.26 -17.15 -26.51
CA LEU A 16 4.14 -15.99 -26.30
C LEU A 16 3.33 -14.68 -26.47
N GLY A 17 2.21 -14.59 -25.76
CA GLY A 17 1.31 -13.43 -25.89
C GLY A 17 0.53 -13.06 -24.63
N SER A 18 0.89 -13.60 -23.46
CA SER A 18 0.13 -13.32 -22.22
C SER A 18 1.01 -13.23 -20.98
N LEU A 19 2.20 -12.62 -21.09
CA LEU A 19 2.99 -12.18 -19.93
C LEU A 19 3.15 -10.65 -19.84
N GLY A 20 2.64 -9.89 -20.81
CA GLY A 20 2.64 -8.42 -20.78
C GLY A 20 1.37 -7.78 -20.19
N ALA A 21 0.28 -8.54 -20.06
CA ALA A 21 -1.04 -8.01 -19.70
C ALA A 21 -1.37 -8.08 -18.19
N LEU A 22 -0.56 -8.75 -17.38
CA LEU A 22 -0.77 -8.82 -15.92
C LEU A 22 0.02 -7.75 -15.14
N PHE A 23 0.94 -7.04 -15.78
CA PHE A 23 1.62 -5.88 -15.17
C PHE A 23 0.91 -4.55 -15.43
N SER A 24 -0.03 -4.49 -16.38
CA SER A 24 -0.61 -3.22 -16.85
C SER A 24 -1.81 -2.74 -16.02
N LEU A 25 -2.47 -3.61 -15.26
CA LEU A 25 -3.75 -3.27 -14.63
C LEU A 25 -3.64 -2.52 -13.29
N ASN A 26 -2.45 -2.14 -12.83
CA ASN A 26 -2.28 -1.27 -11.67
C ASN A 26 -1.24 -0.15 -11.83
N LEU A 27 -0.77 0.11 -13.06
CA LEU A 27 0.22 1.17 -13.34
C LEU A 27 -0.41 2.55 -13.60
N PHE A 28 -1.71 2.61 -13.93
CA PHE A 28 -2.38 3.88 -14.23
C PHE A 28 -2.60 4.74 -12.95
N ALA A 29 -2.81 4.10 -11.79
CA ALA A 29 -2.89 4.80 -10.51
C ALA A 29 -1.52 5.32 -10.02
N LEU A 30 -0.42 4.69 -10.47
CA LEU A 30 0.96 5.07 -10.14
C LEU A 30 1.49 6.26 -10.96
N TRP A 31 0.79 6.70 -12.02
CA TRP A 31 1.26 7.76 -12.92
C TRP A 31 0.78 9.16 -12.55
N GLN A 32 -0.17 9.30 -11.63
CA GLN A 32 -0.73 10.61 -11.24
C GLN A 32 -0.06 11.25 -10.02
N THR A 33 0.69 10.47 -9.23
CA THR A 33 1.57 10.96 -8.17
C THR A 33 2.98 10.53 -8.54
N HIS A 34 3.96 11.42 -8.41
CA HIS A 34 5.34 11.28 -8.89
C HIS A 34 5.84 9.82 -8.87
N PRO A 35 6.41 9.26 -9.97
CA PRO A 35 7.01 7.94 -9.90
C PRO A 35 8.18 8.04 -8.93
N ALA A 36 7.95 7.62 -7.69
CA ALA A 36 8.96 7.71 -6.65
C ALA A 36 10.20 6.95 -7.14
N PRO A 37 11.42 7.45 -6.89
CA PRO A 37 12.66 6.77 -7.26
C PRO A 37 12.70 5.30 -6.78
N ALA A 38 11.92 4.97 -5.76
CA ALA A 38 11.69 3.61 -5.27
C ALA A 38 11.06 2.66 -6.33
N VAL A 39 10.06 3.10 -7.10
CA VAL A 39 9.43 2.29 -8.15
C VAL A 39 10.39 2.05 -9.31
N LEU A 40 11.18 3.07 -9.67
CA LEU A 40 12.23 2.92 -10.68
C LEU A 40 13.33 1.95 -10.22
N GLY A 41 13.63 1.93 -8.93
CA GLY A 41 14.58 0.99 -8.33
C GLY A 41 14.15 -0.47 -8.42
N THR A 42 12.85 -0.77 -8.27
CA THR A 42 12.34 -2.15 -8.45
C THR A 42 12.24 -2.54 -9.93
N LEU A 43 11.96 -1.59 -10.83
CA LEU A 43 11.95 -1.87 -12.27
C LEU A 43 13.34 -2.13 -12.84
N THR A 44 14.36 -1.40 -12.37
CA THR A 44 15.75 -1.59 -12.80
C THR A 44 16.45 -2.76 -12.11
N SER A 45 16.02 -3.10 -10.89
CA SER A 45 16.55 -4.23 -10.11
C SER A 45 15.41 -5.06 -9.47
N PRO A 46 14.63 -5.83 -10.25
CA PRO A 46 13.44 -6.53 -9.76
C PRO A 46 13.71 -7.70 -8.80
N TRP A 47 14.98 -8.04 -8.59
CA TRP A 47 15.41 -9.16 -7.74
C TRP A 47 16.24 -8.65 -6.55
N SER A 48 16.30 -7.32 -6.38
CA SER A 48 17.00 -6.68 -5.27
C SER A 48 16.06 -6.55 -4.08
N SER A 49 16.37 -7.22 -2.96
CA SER A 49 15.63 -7.05 -1.71
C SER A 49 15.60 -5.58 -1.26
N THR A 50 16.70 -4.85 -1.42
CA THR A 50 16.81 -3.43 -1.08
C THR A 50 15.87 -2.55 -1.92
N SER A 51 15.67 -2.88 -3.20
CA SER A 51 14.72 -2.13 -4.04
C SER A 51 13.29 -2.30 -3.54
N HIS A 52 12.89 -3.53 -3.19
CA HIS A 52 11.58 -3.82 -2.63
C HIS A 52 11.40 -3.22 -1.23
N GLU A 53 12.43 -3.22 -0.39
CA GLU A 53 12.41 -2.57 0.92
C GLU A 53 12.24 -1.05 0.80
N THR A 54 12.96 -0.42 -0.13
CA THR A 54 12.81 1.01 -0.41
C THR A 54 11.39 1.34 -0.87
N LEU A 55 10.82 0.50 -1.73
CA LEU A 55 9.43 0.65 -2.19
C LEU A 55 8.42 0.43 -1.06
N ALA A 56 8.67 -0.52 -0.17
CA ALA A 56 7.86 -0.76 1.01
C ALA A 56 7.83 0.47 1.93
N HIS A 57 8.99 1.07 2.21
CA HIS A 57 9.08 2.30 3.00
C HIS A 57 8.36 3.47 2.35
N TRP A 58 8.48 3.62 1.03
CA TRP A 58 7.73 4.65 0.32
C TRP A 58 6.22 4.44 0.47
N TYR A 59 5.72 3.22 0.21
CA TYR A 59 4.31 2.90 0.42
C TYR A 59 3.86 3.15 1.86
N TRP A 60 4.70 2.86 2.85
CA TRP A 60 4.40 3.13 4.25
C TRP A 60 4.23 4.63 4.51
N GLN A 61 5.11 5.47 3.96
CA GLN A 61 5.05 6.93 4.09
C GLN A 61 3.80 7.53 3.42
N GLU A 62 3.35 6.93 2.32
CA GLU A 62 2.13 7.32 1.61
C GLU A 62 0.84 6.78 2.26
N GLY A 63 0.93 6.11 3.42
CA GLY A 63 -0.23 5.49 4.09
C GLY A 63 -0.76 4.24 3.37
N LEU A 64 -0.07 3.76 2.33
CA LEU A 64 -0.42 2.56 1.56
C LEU A 64 0.09 1.31 2.28
N VAL A 65 -0.39 1.11 3.52
CA VAL A 65 0.09 0.10 4.47
C VAL A 65 0.07 -1.33 3.92
N ASP A 66 -0.97 -1.68 3.14
CA ASP A 66 -1.08 -3.02 2.55
C ASP A 66 -0.06 -3.25 1.44
N GLN A 67 0.19 -2.24 0.60
CA GLN A 67 1.25 -2.26 -0.40
C GLN A 67 2.62 -2.36 0.27
N ALA A 68 2.84 -1.55 1.31
CA ALA A 68 4.08 -1.55 2.08
C ALA A 68 4.39 -2.95 2.65
N THR A 69 3.39 -3.57 3.28
CA THR A 69 3.53 -4.90 3.88
C THR A 69 3.81 -5.98 2.83
N ARG A 70 3.21 -5.88 1.64
CA ARG A 70 3.46 -6.82 0.54
C ARG A 70 4.89 -6.70 0.01
N GLU A 71 5.34 -5.49 -0.29
CA GLU A 71 6.70 -5.26 -0.79
C GLU A 71 7.76 -5.69 0.24
N LEU A 72 7.50 -5.47 1.52
CA LEU A 72 8.39 -5.90 2.59
C LEU A 72 8.49 -7.44 2.67
N HIS A 73 7.40 -8.15 2.40
CA HIS A 73 7.43 -9.62 2.31
C HIS A 73 8.22 -10.12 1.10
N ILE A 74 8.15 -9.42 -0.04
CA ILE A 74 8.97 -9.75 -1.22
C ILE A 74 10.46 -9.49 -0.91
N ALA A 75 10.78 -8.36 -0.28
CA ALA A 75 12.15 -8.05 0.15
C ALA A 75 12.71 -9.14 1.09
N GLU A 76 11.90 -9.61 2.04
CA GLU A 76 12.23 -10.73 2.93
C GLU A 76 12.55 -12.00 2.16
N GLN A 77 11.67 -12.43 1.23
CA GLN A 77 11.89 -13.63 0.42
C GLN A 77 13.20 -13.56 -0.40
N LEU A 78 13.43 -12.42 -1.07
CA LEU A 78 14.65 -12.19 -1.85
C LEU A 78 15.90 -12.13 -0.95
N SER A 79 15.76 -11.60 0.28
CA SER A 79 16.86 -11.56 1.23
C SER A 79 17.24 -12.94 1.77
N VAL A 80 16.26 -13.82 2.03
CA VAL A 80 16.49 -15.19 2.52
C VAL A 80 17.24 -16.02 1.48
N ASP A 81 16.92 -15.82 0.20
CA ASP A 81 17.66 -16.43 -0.90
C ASP A 81 19.11 -15.92 -0.98
N SER A 82 19.35 -14.64 -0.63
CA SER A 82 20.69 -14.05 -0.57
C SER A 82 21.49 -14.37 0.72
N THR A 83 20.80 -14.60 1.86
CA THR A 83 21.40 -14.74 3.20
C THR A 83 21.74 -16.18 3.61
N ARG A 84 21.64 -17.16 2.69
CA ARG A 84 22.56 -18.33 2.78
C ARG A 84 24.05 -17.91 2.77
N SER A 85 24.37 -16.63 2.48
CA SER A 85 25.73 -16.13 2.35
C SER A 85 26.25 -15.14 3.42
N SER A 86 25.44 -14.44 4.23
CA SER A 86 26.02 -13.58 5.29
C SER A 86 25.03 -13.17 6.39
N GLN A 87 25.31 -13.58 7.63
CA GLN A 87 24.65 -13.05 8.83
C GLN A 87 25.41 -11.80 9.27
N VAL A 88 24.91 -10.61 8.92
CA VAL A 88 25.37 -9.35 9.52
C VAL A 88 24.50 -9.04 10.73
N LEU A 89 25.06 -9.27 11.92
CA LEU A 89 24.44 -8.97 13.21
C LEU A 89 24.26 -7.44 13.35
N GLY A 90 23.02 -6.96 13.32
CA GLY A 90 22.71 -5.54 13.58
C GLY A 90 21.62 -4.92 12.71
N ALA A 91 21.21 -5.57 11.61
CA ALA A 91 20.08 -5.12 10.81
C ALA A 91 18.75 -5.52 11.51
N THR A 92 17.81 -4.59 11.63
CA THR A 92 16.43 -4.91 12.02
C THR A 92 15.91 -5.99 11.07
N SER A 93 15.51 -7.15 11.59
CA SER A 93 15.02 -8.23 10.73
C SER A 93 13.72 -7.79 10.04
N TYR A 94 13.53 -8.21 8.79
CA TYR A 94 12.27 -7.99 8.07
C TYR A 94 11.05 -8.48 8.87
N GLU A 95 11.20 -9.59 9.60
CA GLU A 95 10.21 -10.09 10.55
C GLU A 95 9.85 -9.06 11.63
N ALA A 96 10.86 -8.45 12.27
CA ALA A 96 10.65 -7.44 13.31
C ALA A 96 9.93 -6.21 12.75
N LEU A 97 10.33 -5.75 11.57
CA LEU A 97 9.71 -4.60 10.91
C LEU A 97 8.26 -4.88 10.51
N ARG A 98 7.96 -6.06 9.93
CA ARG A 98 6.60 -6.50 9.64
C ARG A 98 5.72 -6.57 10.89
N LYS A 99 6.25 -7.11 11.98
CA LYS A 99 5.54 -7.19 13.26
C LYS A 99 5.23 -5.80 13.81
N GLN A 100 6.19 -4.89 13.73
CA GLN A 100 6.00 -3.49 14.12
C GLN A 100 4.89 -2.83 13.30
N TRP A 101 4.98 -2.89 11.97
CA TRP A 101 3.99 -2.28 11.07
C TRP A 101 2.59 -2.88 11.23
N SER A 102 2.50 -4.19 11.43
CA SER A 102 1.22 -4.85 11.74
C SER A 102 0.63 -4.36 13.06
N SER A 103 1.45 -4.14 14.07
CA SER A 103 1.01 -3.58 15.36
C SER A 103 0.54 -2.14 15.21
N GLU A 104 1.28 -1.31 14.48
CA GLU A 104 0.93 0.08 14.19
C GLU A 104 -0.39 0.18 13.41
N LYS A 105 -0.58 -0.66 12.38
CA LYS A 105 -1.87 -0.77 11.67
C LYS A 105 -3.02 -1.09 12.62
N GLN A 106 -2.84 -2.07 13.50
CA GLN A 106 -3.87 -2.44 14.47
C GLN A 106 -4.19 -1.30 15.44
N ASN A 107 -3.19 -0.51 15.83
CA ASN A 107 -3.38 0.68 16.66
C ASN A 107 -4.20 1.73 15.92
N PHE A 108 -3.92 1.98 14.63
CA PHE A 108 -4.73 2.89 13.81
C PHE A 108 -6.18 2.43 13.68
N VAL A 109 -6.42 1.14 13.43
CA VAL A 109 -7.77 0.58 13.35
C VAL A 109 -8.52 0.75 14.68
N SER A 110 -7.84 0.51 15.80
CA SER A 110 -8.43 0.64 17.14
C SER A 110 -8.76 2.11 17.46
N ALA A 111 -7.85 3.03 17.12
CA ALA A 111 -8.08 4.47 17.24
C ALA A 111 -9.22 4.96 16.34
N LEU A 112 -9.34 4.43 15.12
CA LEU A 112 -10.41 4.76 14.19
C LEU A 112 -11.77 4.38 14.79
N SER A 113 -11.88 3.15 15.32
CA SER A 113 -13.11 2.70 15.99
C SER A 113 -13.44 3.56 17.21
N TYR A 114 -12.45 3.99 17.99
CA TYR A 114 -12.65 4.90 19.11
C TYR A 114 -13.22 6.25 18.64
N TRP A 115 -12.57 6.90 17.67
CA TRP A 115 -13.00 8.21 17.18
C TRP A 115 -14.36 8.17 16.48
N GLN A 116 -14.70 7.07 15.80
CA GLN A 116 -16.04 6.86 15.26
C GLN A 116 -17.11 6.79 16.37
N SER A 117 -16.77 6.23 17.54
CA SER A 117 -17.69 6.24 18.68
C SER A 117 -17.88 7.65 19.26
N ILE A 118 -16.82 8.47 19.26
CA ILE A 118 -16.88 9.86 19.70
C ILE A 118 -17.71 10.70 18.72
N GLU A 119 -17.51 10.52 17.42
CA GLU A 119 -18.29 11.19 16.36
C GLU A 119 -19.79 10.91 16.50
N LYS A 120 -20.17 9.65 16.68
CA LYS A 120 -21.58 9.25 16.90
C LYS A 120 -22.20 9.90 18.12
N LYS A 121 -21.41 10.12 19.18
CA LYS A 121 -21.87 10.76 20.42
C LYS A 121 -21.89 12.28 20.33
N TYR A 122 -20.98 12.86 19.55
CA TYR A 122 -20.77 14.30 19.43
C TYR A 122 -20.60 14.69 17.96
N SER A 123 -21.70 14.73 17.21
CA SER A 123 -21.71 14.96 15.75
C SER A 123 -21.18 16.33 15.31
N ASN A 124 -20.99 17.28 16.23
CA ASN A 124 -20.44 18.60 15.91
C ASN A 124 -19.02 18.77 16.47
N TYR A 125 -18.38 17.68 16.91
CA TYR A 125 -17.02 17.74 17.44
C TYR A 125 -15.99 17.68 16.31
N ARG A 126 -15.59 18.86 15.82
CA ARG A 126 -14.61 19.04 14.73
C ARG A 126 -13.37 18.15 14.85
N ASP A 127 -12.79 18.08 16.05
CA ASP A 127 -11.53 17.37 16.24
C ASP A 127 -11.69 15.85 16.04
N ALA A 128 -12.89 15.29 16.26
CA ALA A 128 -13.17 13.90 15.91
C ALA A 128 -13.05 13.69 14.39
N TYR A 129 -13.62 14.58 13.58
CA TYR A 129 -13.50 14.51 12.12
C TYR A 129 -12.05 14.71 11.63
N ILE A 130 -11.28 15.58 12.28
CA ILE A 130 -9.84 15.75 12.01
C ILE A 130 -9.09 14.44 12.29
N MET A 131 -9.35 13.81 13.43
CA MET A 131 -8.68 12.56 13.81
C MET A 131 -9.07 11.40 12.89
N LEU A 132 -10.35 11.30 12.52
CA LEU A 132 -10.82 10.32 11.54
C LEU A 132 -10.15 10.53 10.18
N THR A 133 -10.02 11.78 9.72
CA THR A 133 -9.30 12.13 8.48
C THR A 133 -7.86 11.60 8.51
N VAL A 134 -7.13 11.88 9.59
CA VAL A 134 -5.73 11.46 9.73
C VAL A 134 -5.63 9.94 9.76
N LEU A 135 -6.49 9.26 10.52
CA LEU A 135 -6.44 7.81 10.67
C LEU A 135 -6.78 7.09 9.36
N ASP A 136 -7.82 7.53 8.66
CA ASP A 136 -8.16 6.97 7.35
C ASP A 136 -7.08 7.26 6.30
N TYR A 137 -6.44 8.44 6.35
CA TYR A 137 -5.26 8.72 5.50
C TYR A 137 -4.10 7.75 5.78
N GLN A 138 -3.74 7.55 7.06
CA GLN A 138 -2.67 6.64 7.46
C GLN A 138 -2.95 5.18 7.09
N LEU A 139 -4.22 4.80 6.98
CA LEU A 139 -4.66 3.48 6.54
C LEU A 139 -4.81 3.36 5.01
N GLY A 140 -4.61 4.46 4.27
CA GLY A 140 -4.77 4.50 2.81
C GLY A 140 -6.23 4.58 2.34
N ASN A 141 -7.18 4.79 3.25
CA ASN A 141 -8.61 4.97 2.99
C ASN A 141 -8.89 6.42 2.51
N LEU A 142 -8.28 6.83 1.40
CA LEU A 142 -8.26 8.24 0.97
C LEU A 142 -9.68 8.82 0.71
N ASN A 143 -10.62 8.01 0.27
CA ASN A 143 -12.01 8.46 0.06
C ASN A 143 -12.69 8.82 1.38
N ASP A 144 -12.52 7.98 2.40
CA ASP A 144 -13.09 8.21 3.72
C ASP A 144 -12.38 9.38 4.41
N ALA A 145 -11.06 9.47 4.28
CA ALA A 145 -10.28 10.61 4.77
C ALA A 145 -10.81 11.94 4.21
N ARG A 146 -11.04 12.03 2.89
CA ARG A 146 -11.62 13.23 2.26
C ARG A 146 -13.05 13.50 2.73
N ALA A 147 -13.86 12.47 2.93
CA ALA A 147 -15.22 12.61 3.43
C ALA A 147 -15.24 13.20 4.86
N TRP A 148 -14.36 12.73 5.75
CA TRP A 148 -14.22 13.30 7.09
C TRP A 148 -13.66 14.72 7.07
N LEU A 149 -12.70 15.00 6.19
CA LEU A 149 -12.14 16.34 6.05
C LEU A 149 -13.22 17.34 5.63
N ALA A 150 -14.08 16.97 4.68
CA ALA A 150 -15.20 17.81 4.26
C ALA A 150 -16.13 18.14 5.44
N ARG A 151 -16.39 17.18 6.34
CA ARG A 151 -17.15 17.43 7.58
C ARG A 151 -16.41 18.41 8.50
N ALA A 152 -15.11 18.24 8.72
CA ALA A 152 -14.32 19.16 9.53
C ALA A 152 -14.34 20.59 8.96
N GLN A 153 -14.24 20.74 7.63
CA GLN A 153 -14.34 22.02 6.92
C GLN A 153 -15.70 22.70 7.12
N THR A 154 -16.80 21.95 7.13
CA THR A 154 -18.13 22.54 7.38
C THR A 154 -18.27 23.13 8.78
N LEU A 155 -17.54 22.58 9.76
CA LEU A 155 -17.59 23.04 11.15
C LEU A 155 -16.63 24.20 11.42
N ASP A 156 -15.44 24.17 10.83
CA ASP A 156 -14.44 25.23 10.99
C ASP A 156 -13.52 25.33 9.77
N PRO A 157 -13.92 26.10 8.74
CA PRO A 157 -13.15 26.25 7.51
C PRO A 157 -11.85 27.05 7.69
N ASN A 158 -11.73 27.81 8.78
CA ASN A 158 -10.57 28.66 9.05
C ASN A 158 -9.52 27.97 9.95
N SER A 159 -9.75 26.72 10.34
CA SER A 159 -8.80 25.94 11.12
C SER A 159 -7.49 25.71 10.35
N PRO A 160 -6.32 26.11 10.88
CA PRO A 160 -5.04 25.86 10.24
C PRO A 160 -4.77 24.37 9.99
N THR A 161 -5.25 23.50 10.89
CA THR A 161 -5.12 22.04 10.75
C THR A 161 -5.93 21.53 9.58
N VAL A 162 -7.18 21.97 9.44
CA VAL A 162 -8.06 21.59 8.32
C VAL A 162 -7.47 22.05 7.00
N GLN A 163 -6.92 23.27 6.93
CA GLN A 163 -6.28 23.78 5.70
C GLN A 163 -5.02 22.97 5.33
N SER A 164 -4.23 22.57 6.32
CA SER A 164 -3.04 21.74 6.09
C SER A 164 -3.42 20.35 5.56
N LEU A 165 -4.45 19.73 6.14
CA LEU A 165 -4.98 18.44 5.67
C LEU A 165 -5.63 18.54 4.28
N THR A 166 -6.23 19.68 3.96
CA THR A 166 -6.80 19.94 2.62
C THR A 166 -5.69 19.91 1.57
N LYS A 167 -4.61 20.65 1.79
CA LYS A 167 -3.45 20.66 0.89
C LYS A 167 -2.77 19.29 0.74
N LEU A 168 -2.88 18.43 1.76
CA LEU A 168 -2.33 17.08 1.73
C LEU A 168 -3.18 16.11 0.91
N LEU A 169 -4.50 16.33 0.85
CA LEU A 169 -5.47 15.41 0.24
C LEU A 169 -6.00 15.86 -1.14
N GLU A 170 -5.66 17.08 -1.56
CA GLU A 170 -5.83 17.64 -2.91
C GLU A 170 -4.84 17.04 -3.91
#